data_AF-A0A8T4U6I7-F1
#
_entry.id   AF-A0A8T4U6I7-F1
#
_cell.length_a   1.000
_cell.length_b   1.000
_cell.length_c   1.000
_cell.angle_alpha   90.00
_cell.angle_beta   90.00
_cell.angle_gamma   90.00
#
_symmetry.space_group_name_H-M   'P 1'
#
loop_
_entity.id
_entity.type
_entity.pdbx_description
1 polymer ?
#
loop_
_entity_poly.entity_id
_entity_poly.type
_entity_poly.pdbx_seq_one_letter_code
_entity_poly.pdbx_strand_id
1 'polypeptide(L)' 'PLSTAQENFEARELHATHLGRLCPIETPEGTNIGLRKNLALLCKISQDSDNQEVVKQLKSIGLNVVV' A
#
# COMPACT_ATOMS: atom_id res chain seq x y z
N PRO A 1 14.47 0.72 -3.77
CA PRO A 1 14.33 -0.46 -2.87
C PRO A 1 15.33 -0.32 -1.72
N LEU A 2 14.97 -0.74 -0.50
CA LEU A 2 15.88 -0.65 0.64
C LEU A 2 16.97 -1.72 0.56
N SER A 3 18.19 -1.38 0.96
CA SER A 3 19.29 -2.35 1.08
C SER A 3 18.97 -3.33 2.21
N THR A 4 19.16 -4.62 1.95
CA THR A 4 18.98 -5.68 2.95
C THR A 4 20.04 -5.57 4.05
N ALA A 5 21.26 -5.13 3.71
CA ALA A 5 22.37 -5.01 4.65
C ALA A 5 22.22 -3.86 5.66
N GLN A 6 21.32 -2.90 5.40
CA GLN A 6 21.08 -1.78 6.30
C GLN A 6 19.92 -2.08 7.27
N GLU A 7 20.14 -1.76 8.54
CA GLU A 7 19.17 -1.96 9.61
C GLU A 7 18.15 -0.80 9.67
N ASN A 8 17.22 -0.78 8.72
CA ASN A 8 16.10 0.17 8.70
C ASN A 8 14.94 -0.30 9.58
N PHE A 9 15.07 -0.19 10.91
CA PHE A 9 14.12 -0.78 11.87
C PHE A 9 12.67 -0.32 11.67
N GLU A 10 12.42 0.97 11.52
CA GLU A 10 11.06 1.52 11.32
C GLU A 10 10.37 0.97 10.06
N ALA A 11 11.14 0.73 9.00
CA ALA A 11 10.60 0.16 7.76
C ALA A 11 10.32 -1.35 7.87
N ARG A 12 10.96 -2.04 8.81
CA ARG A 12 10.84 -3.50 9.02
C ARG A 12 9.74 -3.85 9.99
N GLU A 13 9.45 -2.98 10.95
CA GLU A 13 8.43 -3.18 11.98
C GLU A 13 7.03 -3.43 11.41
N LEU A 14 6.22 -4.18 12.17
CA LEU A 14 4.80 -4.35 11.87
C LEU A 14 4.02 -3.09 12.27
N HIS A 15 3.72 -2.24 11.31
CA HIS A 15 2.81 -1.11 11.51
C HIS A 15 1.32 -1.51 11.43
N ALA A 16 0.46 -0.81 12.19
CA ALA A 16 -0.98 -1.10 12.24
C ALA A 16 -1.70 -0.99 10.87
N THR A 17 -1.20 -0.15 9.97
CA THR A 17 -1.75 0.01 8.61
C THR A 17 -1.59 -1.22 7.71
N HIS A 18 -0.79 -2.20 8.12
CA HIS A 18 -0.65 -3.46 7.39
C HIS A 18 -1.86 -4.39 7.55
N LEU A 19 -2.68 -4.18 8.58
CA LEU A 19 -3.83 -5.04 8.88
C LEU A 19 -4.78 -5.14 7.69
N GLY A 20 -5.05 -6.37 7.25
CA GLY A 20 -5.92 -6.67 6.10
C GLY A 20 -5.30 -6.41 4.73
N ARG A 21 -4.09 -5.83 4.66
CA ARG A 21 -3.35 -5.62 3.40
C ARG A 21 -2.21 -6.63 3.24
N LEU A 22 -1.42 -6.82 4.28
CA LEU A 22 -0.26 -7.72 4.30
C LEU A 22 -0.40 -8.77 5.41
N CYS A 23 0.15 -9.95 5.19
CA CYS A 23 0.23 -11.00 6.21
C CYS A 23 1.22 -10.57 7.30
N PRO A 24 0.82 -10.50 8.58
CA PRO A 24 1.70 -10.02 9.65
C PRO A 24 2.79 -11.02 10.05
N ILE A 25 2.62 -12.31 9.74
CA ILE A 25 3.48 -13.41 10.21
C ILE A 25 4.42 -13.89 9.11
N GLU A 26 3.97 -13.91 7.85
CA GLU A 26 4.70 -14.55 6.75
C GLU A 26 5.78 -13.61 6.18
N THR A 27 6.94 -13.58 6.85
CA THR A 27 8.15 -12.87 6.42
C THR A 27 9.37 -13.78 6.65
N PRO A 28 10.38 -13.78 5.77
CA PRO A 28 11.58 -14.59 5.97
C PRO A 28 12.38 -14.09 7.17
N GLU A 29 12.99 -15.01 7.90
CA GLU A 29 13.91 -14.69 9.00
C GLU A 29 15.22 -14.05 8.49
N GLY A 30 15.94 -13.40 9.40
CA GLY A 30 17.27 -12.84 9.14
C GLY A 30 17.23 -11.50 8.42
N THR A 31 18.19 -11.24 7.55
CA THR A 31 18.41 -9.92 6.93
C THR A 31 17.23 -9.41 6.09
N ASN A 32 16.30 -10.28 5.67
CA ASN A 32 15.11 -9.91 4.91
C ASN A 32 13.85 -9.70 5.78
N ILE A 33 13.95 -9.92 7.10
CA ILE A 33 12.80 -9.79 8.01
C ILE A 33 12.20 -8.40 7.92
N GLY A 34 10.88 -8.36 7.74
CA GLY A 34 10.12 -7.13 7.61
C GLY A 34 10.22 -6.43 6.23
N LEU A 35 11.23 -6.74 5.42
CA LEU A 35 11.41 -6.17 4.08
C LEU A 35 10.62 -6.93 3.00
N ARG A 36 10.58 -8.26 3.12
CA ARG A 36 9.72 -9.10 2.28
C ARG A 36 8.43 -9.41 3.05
N LYS A 37 7.30 -9.13 2.41
CA LYS A 37 5.96 -9.32 2.98
C LYS A 37 5.09 -10.02 1.95
N ASN A 38 4.10 -10.78 2.44
CA ASN A 38 3.10 -11.42 1.61
C ASN A 38 1.76 -10.68 1.72
N LEU A 39 0.93 -10.77 0.68
CA LEU A 39 -0.42 -10.18 0.69
C LEU A 39 -1.33 -10.94 1.65
N ALA A 40 -2.25 -10.24 2.30
CA ALA A 40 -3.33 -10.89 3.04
C ALA A 40 -4.30 -11.59 2.07
N LEU A 41 -5.01 -12.63 2.54
CA LEU A 41 -5.91 -13.45 1.71
C LEU A 41 -6.98 -12.66 0.94
N LEU A 42 -7.45 -11.54 1.51
CA LEU A 42 -8.49 -10.69 0.92
C LEU A 42 -7.93 -9.37 0.37
N CYS A 43 -6.61 -9.23 0.28
CA CYS A 43 -6.00 -8.03 -0.26
C CYS A 43 -6.32 -7.89 -1.77
N LYS A 44 -6.68 -6.68 -2.18
CA LYS A 44 -6.89 -6.33 -3.60
C LYS A 44 -5.97 -5.18 -3.98
N ILE A 45 -5.21 -5.37 -5.05
CA ILE A 45 -4.37 -4.34 -5.64
C ILE A 45 -5.23 -3.45 -6.55
N SER A 46 -5.07 -2.13 -6.45
CA SER A 46 -5.72 -1.17 -7.33
C SER A 46 -5.25 -1.37 -8.77
N GLN A 47 -6.20 -1.34 -9.71
CA GLN A 47 -5.90 -1.29 -11.13
C GLN A 47 -5.91 0.16 -11.59
N ASP A 48 -5.41 0.40 -12.80
CA ASP A 48 -5.49 1.72 -13.42
C ASP A 48 -6.95 2.12 -13.66
N SER A 49 -7.25 3.40 -13.50
CA SER A 49 -8.60 3.95 -13.67
C SER A 49 -8.52 5.32 -14.31
N ASP A 50 -9.41 5.60 -15.28
CA ASP A 50 -9.44 6.88 -15.96
C ASP A 50 -9.92 8.01 -15.04
N ASN A 51 -8.99 8.89 -14.66
CA ASN A 51 -9.28 10.04 -13.81
C ASN A 51 -10.24 11.04 -14.47
N GLN A 52 -10.32 11.08 -15.80
CA GLN A 52 -11.25 12.00 -16.50
C GLN A 52 -12.71 11.65 -16.21
N GLU A 53 -13.02 10.36 -16.11
CA GLU A 53 -14.37 9.91 -15.77
C GLU A 53 -14.77 10.32 -14.35
N VAL A 54 -13.86 10.17 -13.39
CA VAL A 54 -14.08 10.60 -12.00
C VAL A 54 -14.36 12.10 -11.93
N VAL A 55 -13.58 12.92 -12.64
CA VAL A 55 -13.78 14.39 -12.66
C VAL A 55 -15.11 14.78 -13.31
N LYS A 56 -15.53 14.09 -14.38
CA LYS A 56 -16.85 14.33 -15.00
C LYS A 56 -17.98 14.02 -14.01
N GLN A 57 -17.90 12.91 -13.30
CA GLN A 57 -18.88 12.54 -12.29
C GLN A 57 -18.95 13.56 -11.15
N LEU A 58 -17.80 14.01 -10.65
CA LEU A 58 -17.75 15.06 -9.61
C LEU A 58 -18.38 16.38 -10.07
N LYS A 59 -18.13 16.81 -11.32
CA LYS A 59 -18.79 18.00 -11.89
C LYS A 59 -20.31 17.82 -11.99
N SER A 60 -20.78 16.62 -12.33
CA SER A 60 -22.22 16.33 -12.41
C SER A 60 -22.93 16.42 -11.05
N ILE A 61 -22.20 16.17 -9.96
CA ILE A 61 -22.69 16.29 -8.57
C ILE A 61 -22.65 17.75 -8.09
N GLY A 62 -22.16 18.69 -8.92
CA GLY A 62 -22.14 20.12 -8.62
C GLY A 62 -20.84 20.61 -8.00
N LEU A 63 -19.75 19.82 -8.06
CA LEU A 63 -18.44 20.29 -7.63
C LEU A 63 -17.86 21.28 -8.64
N ASN A 64 -17.57 22.51 -8.19
CA ASN A 64 -16.88 23.50 -8.99
C ASN A 64 -15.37 23.31 -8.86
N VAL A 65 -14.67 23.17 -9.98
CA VAL A 65 -13.20 23.11 -9.97
C VAL A 65 -12.69 24.52 -9.69
N VAL A 66 -12.06 24.69 -8.54
CA VAL A 66 -11.31 25.91 -8.23
C VAL A 66 -9.93 25.75 -8.84
N VAL A 67 -9.64 26.59 -9.82
CA VAL A 67 -8.32 26.71 -10.47
C VAL A 67 -7.47 27.68 -9.67
#